data_AF-A0A9P6EKK3-F1
#
_entry.id   AF-A0A9P6EKK3-F1
#
_cell.length_a   1.000
_cell.length_b   1.000
_cell.length_c   1.000
_cell.angle_alpha   90.00
_cell.angle_beta   90.00
_cell.angle_gamma   90.00
#
_symmetry.space_group_name_H-M   'P 1'
#
loop_
_entity.id
_entity.type
_entity.pdbx_description
1 polymer ?
#
loop_
_entity_poly.entity_id
_entity_poly.type
_entity_poly.pdbx_seq_one_letter_code
_entity_poly.pdbx_strand_id
1 'polypeptide(L)'
;MLSKLIAFTSLVALAQALTVDVTSELTKRDAKCYAGPGGYGHSNDLDACIQNMVNNPNWGQWDCGGRSFFLGGSAWNSPGDCIGGCKPCLNGSAGLGLEWAKCDQQTGVSAHCWVGYCPPGQSPCGNSDGSCC
;
A
#
# COMPACT_ATOMS: atom_id res chain seq x y z
N MET A 1 8.06 53.85 -24.22
CA MET A 1 7.81 53.13 -22.95
C MET A 1 8.16 51.67 -23.22
N LEU A 2 9.35 51.19 -22.81
CA LEU A 2 9.53 50.31 -21.63
C LEU A 2 8.32 49.37 -21.46
N SER A 3 8.41 48.04 -21.54
CA SER A 3 9.37 47.15 -20.87
C SER A 3 8.95 45.69 -21.09
N LYS A 4 9.94 44.77 -21.16
CA LYS A 4 9.91 43.39 -20.57
C LYS A 4 8.99 42.36 -21.29
N LEU A 5 9.25 41.04 -21.38
CA LEU A 5 10.10 40.12 -20.65
C LEU A 5 10.19 38.77 -21.42
N ILE A 6 11.40 38.23 -21.61
CA ILE A 6 11.83 36.82 -21.40
C ILE A 6 10.98 35.66 -21.96
N ALA A 7 11.57 35.02 -22.99
CA ALA A 7 11.66 33.59 -23.30
C ALA A 7 10.73 32.56 -22.60
N PHE A 8 10.00 31.78 -23.41
CA PHE A 8 9.65 30.38 -23.10
C PHE A 8 9.71 29.51 -24.37
N THR A 9 10.91 29.36 -24.93
CA THR A 9 11.26 28.23 -25.79
C THR A 9 11.35 26.96 -24.95
N SER A 10 10.26 26.21 -24.83
CA SER A 10 10.20 24.74 -24.67
C SER A 10 8.83 24.31 -24.18
N LEU A 11 7.94 23.94 -25.10
CA LEU A 11 6.69 23.27 -24.77
C LEU A 11 6.45 22.01 -25.62
N VAL A 12 7.46 21.53 -26.36
CA VAL A 12 7.28 20.46 -27.37
C VAL A 12 8.05 19.16 -27.03
N ALA A 13 8.41 18.92 -25.76
CA ALA A 13 9.26 17.77 -25.43
C ALA A 13 8.93 17.01 -24.14
N LEU A 14 7.66 16.90 -23.72
CA LEU A 14 7.29 16.04 -22.57
C LEU A 14 5.95 15.29 -22.73
N ALA A 15 5.36 15.25 -23.92
CA ALA A 15 4.08 14.57 -24.13
C ALA A 15 4.20 13.08 -24.53
N GLN A 16 5.40 12.49 -24.57
CA GLN A 16 5.63 11.17 -25.20
C GLN A 16 6.14 10.07 -24.26
N ALA A 17 6.04 10.23 -22.93
CA ALA A 17 6.52 9.22 -21.97
C ALA A 17 5.46 8.72 -20.97
N LEU A 18 4.20 9.12 -21.09
CA LEU A 18 3.15 8.77 -20.13
C LEU A 18 2.00 7.92 -20.71
N THR A 19 2.24 7.22 -21.80
CA THR A 19 1.53 5.95 -22.04
C THR A 19 2.34 4.86 -21.35
N VAL A 20 2.39 4.92 -20.02
CA VAL A 20 2.67 3.71 -19.25
C VAL A 20 1.64 2.72 -19.75
N ASP A 21 2.11 1.59 -20.24
CA ASP A 21 1.30 0.46 -20.68
C ASP A 21 0.53 -0.07 -19.46
N VAL A 22 -0.52 0.64 -19.07
CA VAL A 22 -1.42 0.26 -17.97
C VAL A 22 -2.35 -0.86 -18.44
N THR A 23 -2.40 -1.16 -19.73
CA THR A 23 -3.30 -2.17 -20.30
C THR A 23 -2.74 -3.59 -20.25
N SER A 24 -1.42 -3.83 -20.23
CA SER A 24 -0.88 -5.21 -20.21
C SER A 24 -0.59 -5.76 -18.81
N GLU A 25 -0.45 -4.92 -17.79
CA GLU A 25 -0.37 -5.34 -16.36
C GLU A 25 -1.77 -5.56 -15.74
N LEU A 26 -2.83 -5.37 -16.53
CA LEU A 26 -4.24 -5.38 -16.12
C LEU A 26 -4.92 -6.73 -16.33
N THR A 27 -4.27 -7.84 -16.00
CA THR A 27 -5.00 -8.94 -15.35
C THR A 27 -5.39 -8.47 -13.94
N LYS A 28 -6.33 -7.50 -13.88
CA LYS A 28 -6.95 -6.85 -12.71
C LYS A 28 -6.37 -7.31 -11.36
N ARG A 29 -5.42 -6.55 -10.80
CA ARG A 29 -5.23 -6.51 -9.36
C ARG A 29 -6.14 -5.40 -8.83
N ASP A 30 -7.35 -5.74 -8.43
CA ASP A 30 -8.27 -4.77 -7.82
C ASP A 30 -7.83 -4.55 -6.36
N ALA A 31 -6.84 -3.69 -6.15
CA ALA A 31 -6.36 -3.33 -4.82
C ALA A 31 -7.34 -2.35 -4.14
N LYS A 32 -7.92 -2.76 -3.01
CA LYS A 32 -8.82 -1.94 -2.19
C LYS A 32 -8.14 -1.56 -0.90
N CYS A 33 -8.10 -0.26 -0.65
CA CYS A 33 -7.52 0.34 0.53
C CYS A 33 -8.59 0.68 1.56
N TYR A 34 -8.35 0.30 2.80
CA TYR A 34 -9.16 0.67 3.96
C TYR A 34 -8.22 1.22 5.02
N ALA A 35 -8.64 2.27 5.70
CA ALA A 35 -7.86 2.84 6.78
C ALA A 35 -8.74 3.45 7.86
N GLY A 36 -8.18 3.49 9.06
CA GLY A 36 -8.83 4.03 10.24
C GLY A 36 -8.70 5.53 10.41
N PRO A 37 -9.19 6.06 11.54
CA PRO A 37 -8.94 7.44 11.93
C PRO A 37 -7.45 7.69 12.16
N GLY A 38 -7.05 8.96 12.09
CA GLY A 38 -5.75 9.41 12.56
C GLY A 38 -5.68 9.32 14.09
N GLY A 39 -4.53 8.91 14.63
CA GLY A 39 -4.39 8.76 16.08
C GLY A 39 -3.11 8.11 16.56
N TYR A 40 -2.29 7.52 15.66
CA TYR A 40 -1.11 6.79 16.11
C TYR A 40 0.08 7.69 16.48
N GLY A 41 0.27 8.84 15.81
CA GLY A 41 1.40 9.75 16.06
C GLY A 41 2.80 9.21 15.74
N HIS A 42 2.95 7.91 15.46
CA HIS A 42 4.21 7.21 15.20
C HIS A 42 4.33 6.77 13.73
N SER A 43 4.20 7.72 12.80
CA SER A 43 4.25 7.47 11.35
C SER A 43 5.58 6.87 10.87
N ASN A 44 6.70 7.29 11.48
CA ASN A 44 8.04 6.81 11.12
C ASN A 44 8.23 5.33 11.50
N ASP A 45 7.67 4.91 12.64
CA ASP A 45 7.74 3.52 13.09
C ASP A 45 6.91 2.63 12.16
N LEU A 46 5.71 3.09 11.76
CA LEU A 46 4.89 2.38 10.76
C LEU A 46 5.61 2.24 9.42
N ASP A 47 6.20 3.32 8.89
CA ASP A 47 6.90 3.25 7.62
C ASP A 47 8.08 2.27 7.70
N ALA A 48 8.88 2.32 8.77
CA ALA A 48 9.96 1.35 8.99
C ALA A 48 9.46 -0.10 9.05
N CYS A 49 8.33 -0.35 9.72
CA CYS A 49 7.69 -1.66 9.76
C CYS A 49 7.23 -2.13 8.38
N ILE A 50 6.65 -1.23 7.57
CA ILE A 50 6.22 -1.55 6.21
C ILE A 50 7.44 -1.83 5.32
N GLN A 51 8.52 -1.05 5.42
CA GLN A 51 9.74 -1.34 4.67
C GLN A 51 10.35 -2.69 5.07
N ASN A 52 10.31 -3.04 6.36
CA ASN A 52 10.76 -4.37 6.80
C ASN A 52 9.92 -5.48 6.18
N MET A 53 8.60 -5.31 6.12
CA MET A 53 7.69 -6.26 5.45
C MET A 53 7.98 -6.39 3.95
N VAL A 54 8.28 -5.28 3.27
CA VAL A 54 8.67 -5.27 1.85
C VAL A 54 9.99 -6.02 1.63
N ASN A 55 10.96 -5.84 2.53
CA ASN A 55 12.29 -6.45 2.40
C ASN A 55 12.31 -7.93 2.82
N ASN A 56 11.42 -8.33 3.73
CA ASN A 56 11.31 -9.68 4.26
C ASN A 56 9.86 -10.19 4.15
N PRO A 57 9.34 -10.37 2.92
CA PRO A 57 7.94 -10.71 2.72
C PRO A 57 7.66 -12.14 3.18
N ASN A 58 6.83 -12.29 4.21
CA ASN A 58 6.44 -13.58 4.75
C ASN A 58 4.95 -13.60 5.12
N TRP A 59 4.29 -14.73 4.87
CA TRP A 59 2.91 -14.93 5.28
C TRP A 59 2.83 -15.04 6.81
N GLY A 60 1.74 -14.52 7.38
CA GLY A 60 1.44 -14.63 8.79
C GLY A 60 1.21 -13.28 9.45
N GLN A 61 1.52 -13.23 10.73
CA GLN A 61 1.29 -12.07 11.58
C GLN A 61 2.56 -11.79 12.38
N TRP A 62 2.82 -10.52 12.67
CA TRP A 62 3.96 -10.12 13.50
C TRP A 62 3.69 -8.76 14.12
N ASP A 63 4.33 -8.49 15.25
CA ASP A 63 4.21 -7.19 15.91
C ASP A 63 5.38 -6.29 15.52
N CYS A 64 5.07 -5.04 15.18
CA CYS A 64 6.06 -4.04 14.88
C CYS A 64 5.53 -2.66 15.26
N GLY A 65 6.36 -1.83 15.91
CA GLY A 65 5.96 -0.51 16.36
C GLY A 65 4.62 -0.53 17.07
N GLY A 66 4.44 -1.36 18.11
CA GLY A 66 3.21 -1.42 18.91
C GLY A 66 1.92 -1.82 18.18
N ARG A 67 2.02 -2.30 16.94
CA ARG A 67 0.89 -2.68 16.08
C ARG A 67 1.08 -4.12 15.62
N SER A 68 -0.02 -4.85 15.49
CA SER A 68 -0.01 -6.18 14.89
C SER A 68 -0.20 -6.06 13.39
N PHE A 69 0.83 -6.44 12.65
CA PHE A 69 0.83 -6.53 11.20
C PHE A 69 0.40 -7.91 10.74
N PHE A 70 -0.13 -7.96 9.53
CA PHE A 70 -0.57 -9.20 8.93
C PHE A 70 -0.37 -9.18 7.42
N LEU A 71 -0.11 -10.39 6.91
CA LEU A 71 -0.09 -10.69 5.50
C LEU A 71 -0.68 -12.09 5.30
N GLY A 72 -1.75 -12.17 4.52
CA GLY A 72 -2.39 -13.42 4.19
C GLY A 72 -2.86 -13.42 2.74
N GLY A 73 -3.21 -14.61 2.26
CA GLY A 73 -3.75 -14.77 0.94
C GLY A 73 -4.21 -16.19 0.67
N SER A 74 -4.98 -16.32 -0.40
CA SER A 74 -5.49 -17.57 -0.94
C SER A 74 -5.19 -17.61 -2.43
N ALA A 75 -4.53 -18.67 -2.89
CA ALA A 75 -4.11 -18.85 -4.29
C ALA A 75 -3.33 -17.65 -4.89
N TRP A 76 -2.65 -16.87 -4.04
CA TRP A 76 -1.83 -15.73 -4.45
C TRP A 76 -0.38 -16.16 -4.70
N ASN A 77 0.24 -15.64 -5.75
CA ASN A 77 1.54 -16.12 -6.24
C ASN A 77 2.67 -16.02 -5.21
N SER A 78 2.77 -14.88 -4.51
CA SER A 78 3.83 -14.66 -3.53
C SER A 78 3.44 -13.59 -2.50
N PRO A 79 4.00 -13.63 -1.28
CA PRO A 79 3.78 -12.58 -0.28
C PRO A 79 4.33 -11.23 -0.77
N GLY A 80 5.47 -11.24 -1.46
CA GLY A 80 6.10 -10.04 -2.02
C GLY A 80 5.24 -9.33 -3.06
N ASP A 81 4.56 -10.09 -3.93
CA ASP A 81 3.65 -9.53 -4.93
C ASP A 81 2.44 -8.86 -4.28
N CYS A 82 1.90 -9.46 -3.22
CA CYS A 82 0.79 -8.88 -2.47
C CYS A 82 1.21 -7.55 -1.83
N ILE A 83 2.32 -7.56 -1.09
CA ILE A 83 2.86 -6.36 -0.46
C ILE A 83 3.19 -5.30 -1.50
N GLY A 84 3.80 -5.68 -2.62
CA GLY A 84 4.21 -4.77 -3.69
C GLY A 84 3.07 -3.92 -4.22
N GLY A 85 1.92 -4.54 -4.52
CA GLY A 85 0.74 -3.79 -4.98
C GLY A 85 0.04 -2.98 -3.87
N CYS A 86 0.21 -3.37 -2.60
CA CYS A 86 -0.42 -2.72 -1.46
C CYS A 86 0.47 -1.67 -0.77
N LYS A 87 1.76 -1.63 -1.09
CA LYS A 87 2.73 -0.72 -0.47
C LYS A 87 2.30 0.76 -0.54
N PRO A 88 1.80 1.30 -1.67
CA PRO A 88 1.36 2.70 -1.72
C PRO A 88 0.24 3.01 -0.70
N CYS A 89 -0.67 2.06 -0.52
CA CYS A 89 -1.78 2.13 0.43
C CYS A 89 -1.30 2.25 1.87
N LEU A 90 -0.38 1.34 2.23
CA LEU A 90 0.14 1.24 3.59
C LEU A 90 1.04 2.42 3.92
N ASN A 91 1.95 2.79 3.02
CA ASN A 91 2.83 3.95 3.23
C ASN A 91 2.04 5.25 3.31
N GLY A 92 1.00 5.42 2.48
CA GLY A 92 0.12 6.59 2.55
C GLY A 92 -0.60 6.67 3.89
N SER A 93 -1.15 5.55 4.37
CA SER A 93 -1.84 5.48 5.66
C SER A 93 -0.90 5.69 6.85
N ALA A 94 0.30 5.11 6.78
CA ALA A 94 1.35 5.28 7.77
C ALA A 94 1.85 6.73 7.84
N GLY A 95 2.09 7.36 6.68
CA GLY A 95 2.50 8.76 6.58
C GLY A 95 1.46 9.74 7.14
N LEU A 96 0.18 9.38 7.11
CA LEU A 96 -0.92 10.12 7.73
C LEU A 96 -1.11 9.79 9.22
N GLY A 97 -0.35 8.85 9.78
CA GLY A 97 -0.46 8.44 11.18
C GLY A 97 -1.79 7.76 11.53
N LEU A 98 -2.38 7.05 10.56
CA LEU A 98 -3.65 6.33 10.74
C LEU A 98 -3.44 5.12 11.65
N GLU A 99 -4.45 4.85 12.49
CA GLU A 99 -4.37 3.77 13.46
C GLU A 99 -4.35 2.39 12.81
N TRP A 100 -5.04 2.20 11.72
CA TRP A 100 -5.00 0.93 11.03
C TRP A 100 -5.07 1.16 9.54
N ALA A 101 -4.48 0.26 8.79
CA ALA A 101 -4.58 0.24 7.36
C ALA A 101 -4.63 -1.21 6.89
N LYS A 102 -5.40 -1.42 5.85
CA LYS A 102 -5.61 -2.71 5.23
C LYS A 102 -5.69 -2.52 3.73
N CYS A 103 -5.08 -3.43 3.01
CA CYS A 103 -5.17 -3.50 1.57
C CYS A 103 -5.54 -4.92 1.16
N ASP A 104 -6.64 -5.04 0.43
CA ASP A 104 -7.10 -6.30 -0.16
C ASP A 104 -6.84 -6.27 -1.66
N GLN A 105 -6.18 -7.29 -2.21
CA GLN A 105 -6.09 -7.47 -3.65
C GLN A 105 -6.83 -8.72 -4.07
N GLN A 106 -7.42 -8.67 -5.26
CA GLN A 106 -8.04 -9.79 -5.90
C GLN A 106 -7.60 -9.84 -7.37
N THR A 107 -7.31 -11.04 -7.86
CA THR A 107 -7.06 -11.32 -9.27
C THR A 107 -7.86 -12.55 -9.67
N GLY A 108 -8.72 -12.37 -10.67
CA GLY A 108 -9.65 -13.42 -11.09
C GLY A 108 -10.65 -13.80 -9.99
N VAL A 109 -11.08 -15.06 -9.98
CA VAL A 109 -12.13 -15.57 -9.08
C VAL A 109 -11.62 -16.22 -7.80
N SER A 110 -10.33 -16.57 -7.73
CA SER A 110 -9.79 -17.44 -6.69
C SER A 110 -8.55 -16.89 -5.98
N ALA A 111 -7.80 -15.98 -6.60
CA ALA A 111 -6.63 -15.39 -5.97
C ALA A 111 -7.03 -14.14 -5.19
N HIS A 112 -6.79 -14.17 -3.89
CA HIS A 112 -6.98 -13.04 -2.99
C HIS A 112 -5.76 -12.87 -2.10
N CYS A 113 -5.42 -11.63 -1.76
CA CYS A 113 -4.46 -11.36 -0.70
C CYS A 113 -4.90 -10.17 0.13
N TRP A 114 -4.49 -10.15 1.39
CA TRP A 114 -4.78 -9.07 2.33
C TRP A 114 -3.55 -8.78 3.16
N VAL A 115 -3.29 -7.50 3.38
CA VAL A 115 -2.12 -7.04 4.12
C VAL A 115 -2.45 -5.76 4.87
N GLY A 116 -1.90 -5.60 6.07
CA GLY A 116 -2.21 -4.43 6.87
C GLY A 116 -1.62 -4.46 8.27
N TYR A 117 -2.08 -3.50 9.07
CA TYR A 117 -1.77 -3.39 10.49
C TYR A 117 -3.00 -2.95 11.28
N CYS A 118 -3.14 -3.49 12.49
CA CYS A 118 -4.29 -3.29 13.37
C CYS A 118 -4.06 -2.20 14.43
N PRO A 119 -5.15 -1.73 15.07
CA PRO A 119 -5.09 -0.92 16.29
C PRO A 119 -4.23 -1.53 17.40
N PRO A 120 -3.63 -0.75 18.33
CA PRO A 120 -2.95 -1.32 19.48
C PRO A 120 -3.94 -2.17 20.29
N GLY A 121 -3.52 -3.37 20.65
CA GLY A 121 -4.36 -4.33 21.38
C GLY A 121 -5.41 -5.05 20.54
N GLN A 122 -5.40 -4.84 19.21
CA GLN A 122 -6.17 -5.65 18.26
C GLN A 122 -5.23 -6.47 17.38
N SER A 123 -5.70 -7.65 17.00
CA SER A 123 -5.06 -8.60 16.11
C SER A 123 -5.95 -8.87 14.89
N PRO A 124 -5.45 -9.53 13.85
CA PRO A 124 -6.27 -9.91 12.72
C PRO A 124 -7.30 -10.97 13.12
N CYS A 125 -8.57 -10.77 12.75
CA CYS A 125 -9.69 -11.68 12.95
C CYS A 125 -9.56 -12.91 12.06
N GLY A 126 -8.81 -13.90 12.54
CA GLY A 126 -8.62 -15.14 11.82
C GLY A 126 -7.90 -14.95 10.47
N ASN A 127 -8.04 -15.95 9.60
CA ASN A 127 -7.20 -16.12 8.42
C ASN A 127 -7.91 -15.79 7.09
N SER A 128 -9.07 -15.11 7.12
CA SER A 128 -9.95 -15.08 5.94
C SER A 128 -10.06 -13.72 5.27
N ASP A 129 -10.01 -12.65 6.05
CA ASP A 129 -10.30 -11.31 5.54
C ASP A 129 -9.33 -10.25 6.02
N GLY A 130 -8.45 -10.49 7.00
CA GLY A 130 -7.53 -9.46 7.50
C GLY A 130 -8.23 -8.28 8.20
N SER A 131 -9.44 -8.50 8.73
CA SER A 131 -10.10 -7.53 9.62
C SER A 131 -9.43 -7.51 10.99
N CYS A 132 -9.60 -6.44 11.78
CA CYS A 132 -9.00 -6.35 13.12
C CYS A 132 -10.04 -6.55 14.24
N CYS A 133 -9.68 -7.32 15.27
CA CYS A 133 -10.38 -7.55 16.54
C CYS A 133 -9.35 -7.79 17.65
#